data_AF-A0A8T6NCC7-F1
#
_entry.id   AF-A0A8T6NCC7-F1
#
_cell.length_a   1.000
_cell.length_b   1.000
_cell.length_c   1.000
_cell.angle_alpha   90.00
_cell.angle_beta   90.00
_cell.angle_gamma   90.00
#
_symmetry.space_group_name_H-M   'P 1'
#
loop_
_entity.id
_entity.type
_entity.pdbx_description
1 polymer ?
#
loop_
_entity_poly.entity_id
_entity_poly.type
_entity_poly.pdbx_seq_one_letter_code
_entity_poly.pdbx_strand_id
1 'polypeptide(L)'
;KVSTWIKNVGMSSIKEPNLVDVYFGKLGSVQRIPYNNGTAPTWNYSAPVNVWQIKETAQINIYYDTNLVKGSTYVIKATTPNGITDDHVFSVS
;
A
#
# COMPACT_ATOMS: atom_id res chain seq x y z
N LYS A 1 -6.14 9.99 -5.34
CA LYS A 1 -6.08 9.03 -4.20
C LYS A 1 -6.44 7.64 -4.71
N VAL A 2 -5.72 6.61 -4.27
CA VAL A 2 -6.06 5.19 -4.45
C VAL A 2 -6.21 4.56 -3.07
N SER A 3 -7.23 3.73 -2.88
CA SER A 3 -7.43 2.98 -1.64
C SER A 3 -7.24 1.50 -1.91
N THR A 4 -6.54 0.80 -1.02
CA THR A 4 -6.43 -0.67 -1.05
C THR A 4 -6.68 -1.24 0.34
N TRP A 5 -7.15 -2.48 0.39
CA TRP A 5 -7.36 -3.24 1.62
C TRP A 5 -6.45 -4.46 1.57
N ILE A 6 -5.64 -4.61 2.61
CA ILE A 6 -4.77 -5.77 2.76
C ILE A 6 -5.22 -6.47 4.02
N LYS A 7 -5.25 -7.80 4.00
CA LYS A 7 -5.61 -8.63 5.16
C LYS A 7 -4.40 -9.43 5.60
N ASN A 8 -4.09 -9.41 6.89
CA ASN A 8 -3.09 -10.32 7.45
C ASN A 8 -3.71 -11.72 7.54
N VAL A 9 -3.43 -12.56 6.56
CA VAL A 9 -3.87 -13.97 6.52
C VAL A 9 -2.80 -14.95 7.04
N GLY A 10 -1.70 -14.44 7.58
CA GLY A 10 -0.60 -15.23 8.11
C GLY A 10 -0.88 -15.78 9.52
N MET A 11 0.15 -16.40 10.10
CA MET A 11 0.10 -16.97 11.46
C MET A 11 0.74 -16.07 12.52
N SER A 12 1.24 -14.89 12.14
CA SER A 12 1.89 -13.94 13.04
C SER A 12 1.37 -12.52 12.82
N SER A 13 1.33 -11.73 13.90
CA SER A 13 1.00 -10.31 13.82
C SER A 13 2.18 -9.53 13.22
N ILE A 14 1.88 -8.49 12.44
CA ILE A 14 2.90 -7.60 11.90
C ILE A 14 3.12 -6.47 12.90
N LYS A 15 4.34 -6.40 13.44
CA LYS A 15 4.80 -5.31 14.31
C LYS A 15 5.32 -4.16 13.46
N GLU A 16 5.26 -2.95 14.00
CA GLU A 16 5.77 -1.72 13.34
C GLU A 16 5.18 -1.52 11.93
N PRO A 17 3.84 -1.50 11.77
CA PRO A 17 3.18 -1.38 10.47
C PRO A 17 3.55 -0.08 9.73
N ASN A 18 4.06 0.94 10.43
CA ASN A 18 4.63 2.15 9.83
C ASN A 18 5.93 1.91 9.02
N LEU A 19 6.56 0.74 9.18
CA LEU A 19 7.75 0.31 8.42
C LEU A 19 7.40 -0.57 7.20
N VAL A 20 6.11 -0.74 6.88
CA VAL A 20 5.70 -1.37 5.62
C VAL A 20 6.20 -0.53 4.45
N ASP A 21 6.85 -1.16 3.48
CA ASP A 21 7.19 -0.50 2.22
C ASP A 21 6.03 -0.65 1.24
N VAL A 22 5.49 0.48 0.78
CA VAL A 22 4.44 0.54 -0.24
C VAL A 22 5.05 1.05 -1.54
N TYR A 23 4.79 0.35 -2.64
CA TYR A 23 5.15 0.76 -3.99
C TYR A 23 3.89 0.93 -4.82
N PHE A 24 3.86 1.97 -5.65
CA PHE A 24 2.75 2.25 -6.55
C PHE A 24 3.23 2.87 -7.86
N GLY A 25 2.56 2.54 -8.95
CA GLY A 25 2.81 3.15 -10.26
C GLY A 25 2.22 2.33 -11.41
N LYS A 26 2.47 2.79 -12.63
CA LYS A 26 2.10 2.03 -13.84
C LYS A 26 2.88 0.71 -13.87
N LEU A 27 2.32 -0.31 -14.50
CA LEU A 27 3.02 -1.58 -14.73
C LEU A 27 4.37 -1.33 -15.41
N GLY A 28 5.45 -1.84 -14.82
CA GLY A 28 6.83 -1.61 -15.28
C GLY A 28 7.48 -0.29 -14.81
N SER A 29 6.77 0.55 -14.04
CA SER A 29 7.29 1.84 -13.54
C SER A 29 6.71 2.17 -12.15
N VAL A 30 6.88 1.24 -11.20
CA VAL A 30 6.51 1.45 -9.80
C VAL A 30 7.57 2.23 -9.05
N GLN A 31 7.16 3.07 -8.12
CA GLN A 31 8.06 3.79 -7.21
C GLN A 31 7.66 3.56 -5.76
N ARG A 32 8.61 3.70 -4.84
CA ARG A 32 8.33 3.64 -3.40
C ARG A 32 7.54 4.88 -3.00
N ILE A 33 6.47 4.68 -2.24
CA ILE A 33 5.65 5.74 -1.67
C ILE A 33 6.03 5.89 -0.19
N PRO A 34 6.44 7.07 0.29
CA PRO A 34 6.81 7.27 1.68
C PRO A 34 5.57 7.26 2.60
N TYR A 35 5.74 6.77 3.83
CA TYR A 35 4.69 6.76 4.84
C TYR A 35 4.53 8.14 5.50
N ASN A 36 3.30 8.65 5.61
CA ASN A 36 2.95 9.88 6.32
C ASN A 36 3.82 11.11 5.97
N ASN A 37 4.29 11.22 4.74
CA ASN A 37 4.96 12.43 4.25
C ASN A 37 3.94 13.59 4.16
N GLY A 38 4.40 14.83 4.41
CA GLY A 38 3.57 16.03 4.41
C GLY A 38 3.06 16.45 3.02
N THR A 39 3.69 15.97 1.96
CA THR A 39 3.28 16.16 0.56
C THR A 39 3.16 14.82 -0.14
N ALA A 40 2.35 14.77 -1.19
CA ALA A 40 2.36 13.62 -2.09
C ALA A 40 3.71 13.54 -2.87
N PRO A 41 4.11 12.34 -3.33
CA PRO A 41 3.46 11.06 -3.07
C PRO A 41 3.60 10.64 -1.59
N THR A 42 2.53 10.12 -1.00
CA THR A 42 2.51 9.66 0.41
C THR A 42 1.46 8.57 0.59
N TRP A 43 1.66 7.67 1.53
CA TRP A 43 0.63 6.72 1.94
C TRP A 43 0.40 6.77 3.45
N ASN A 44 -0.82 6.43 3.85
CA ASN A 44 -1.19 6.28 5.25
C ASN A 44 -2.26 5.21 5.44
N TYR A 45 -2.42 4.75 6.67
CA TYR A 45 -3.58 3.95 7.05
C TYR A 45 -4.81 4.86 7.21
N SER A 46 -6.00 4.34 6.93
CA SER A 46 -7.25 5.09 7.16
C SER A 46 -7.59 5.26 8.64
N ALA A 47 -7.01 4.43 9.51
CA ALA A 47 -7.11 4.50 10.97
C ALA A 47 -5.75 4.12 11.59
N PRO A 48 -5.46 4.51 12.84
CA PRO A 48 -4.22 4.11 13.51
C PRO A 48 -4.07 2.58 13.55
N VAL A 49 -2.93 2.08 13.10
CA VAL A 49 -2.54 0.67 13.20
C VAL A 49 -1.23 0.62 13.96
N ASN A 50 -1.25 0.11 15.19
CA ASN A 50 -0.03 -0.01 16.03
C ASN A 50 0.59 -1.40 15.90
N VAL A 51 -0.27 -2.42 15.83
CA VAL A 51 0.08 -3.80 15.53
C VAL A 51 -1.02 -4.31 14.61
N TRP A 52 -0.64 -4.93 13.50
CA TRP A 52 -1.60 -5.46 12.54
C TRP A 52 -1.79 -6.95 12.82
N GLN A 53 -2.88 -7.27 13.51
CA GLN A 53 -3.13 -8.61 14.03
C GLN A 53 -3.49 -9.60 12.93
N ILE A 54 -3.37 -10.87 13.27
CA ILE A 54 -3.86 -11.96 12.43
C ILE A 54 -5.36 -11.77 12.17
N LYS A 55 -5.79 -11.97 10.93
CA LYS A 55 -7.16 -11.79 10.42
C LYS A 55 -7.64 -10.34 10.32
N GLU A 56 -6.88 -9.34 10.76
CA GLU A 56 -7.25 -7.94 10.58
C GLU A 56 -6.99 -7.47 9.15
N THR A 57 -7.88 -6.59 8.68
CA THR A 57 -7.76 -5.90 7.39
C THR A 57 -7.40 -4.44 7.66
N ALA A 58 -6.28 -3.98 7.10
CA ALA A 58 -5.90 -2.59 7.11
C ALA A 58 -6.22 -1.95 5.76
N GLN A 59 -6.82 -0.77 5.78
CA GLN A 59 -6.99 0.05 4.59
C GLN A 59 -5.81 1.02 4.48
N ILE A 60 -5.15 0.99 3.32
CA ILE A 60 -4.07 1.89 2.95
C ILE A 60 -4.61 2.90 1.92
N ASN A 61 -4.36 4.18 2.15
CA ASN A 61 -4.63 5.25 1.20
C ASN A 61 -3.32 5.74 0.61
N ILE A 62 -3.24 5.77 -0.72
CA ILE A 62 -2.11 6.30 -1.48
C ILE A 62 -2.55 7.65 -2.07
N TYR A 63 -1.85 8.71 -1.68
CA TYR A 63 -1.97 10.05 -2.24
C TYR A 63 -0.84 10.24 -3.24
N TYR A 64 -1.19 10.69 -4.44
CA TYR A 64 -0.30 10.73 -5.59
C TYR A 64 -0.61 11.99 -6.38
N ASP A 65 0.42 12.67 -6.88
CA ASP A 65 0.28 13.99 -7.52
C ASP A 65 -0.31 13.92 -8.93
N THR A 66 -0.28 12.74 -9.55
CA THR A 66 -0.81 12.56 -10.89
C THR A 66 -2.09 11.73 -10.86
N ASN A 67 -3.06 12.12 -11.68
CA ASN A 67 -4.28 11.33 -11.89
C ASN A 67 -3.96 9.99 -12.56
N LEU A 68 -4.79 8.99 -12.26
CA LEU A 68 -4.72 7.72 -12.97
C LEU A 68 -5.17 7.92 -14.42
N VAL A 69 -4.44 7.27 -15.32
CA VAL A 69 -4.69 7.31 -16.76
C VAL A 69 -5.60 6.15 -17.17
N LYS A 70 -6.72 6.47 -17.82
CA LYS A 70 -7.64 5.49 -18.44
C LYS A 70 -6.89 4.62 -19.45
N GLY A 71 -7.21 3.33 -19.50
CA GLY A 71 -6.55 2.34 -20.35
C GLY A 71 -5.15 1.93 -19.88
N SER A 72 -4.68 2.42 -18.73
CA SER A 72 -3.39 2.00 -18.14
C SER A 72 -3.58 0.97 -17.03
N THR A 73 -2.59 0.09 -16.89
CA THR A 73 -2.47 -0.88 -15.80
C THR A 73 -1.51 -0.37 -14.72
N TYR A 74 -1.89 -0.52 -13.47
CA TYR A 74 -1.14 -0.11 -12.29
C TYR A 74 -0.87 -1.30 -11.38
N VAL A 75 0.16 -1.17 -10.56
CA VAL A 75 0.55 -2.14 -9.54
C VAL A 75 0.62 -1.44 -8.20
N ILE A 76 0.03 -2.06 -7.18
CA ILE A 76 0.28 -1.75 -5.77
C ILE A 76 1.04 -2.93 -5.20
N LYS A 77 2.16 -2.69 -4.53
CA LYS A 77 2.92 -3.71 -3.80
C LYS A 77 3.14 -3.25 -2.37
N ALA A 78 3.00 -4.18 -1.43
CA ALA A 78 3.28 -3.94 -0.03
C ALA A 78 4.24 -5.02 0.48
N THR A 79 5.32 -4.59 1.13
CA THR A 79 6.28 -5.47 1.81
C THR A 79 6.25 -5.17 3.30
N THR A 80 5.92 -6.17 4.10
CA THR A 80 5.88 -6.06 5.56
C THR A 80 7.30 -6.01 6.15
N PRO A 81 7.49 -5.50 7.38
CA PRO A 81 8.81 -5.41 8.01
C PRO A 81 9.55 -6.75 8.16
N ASN A 82 8.81 -7.87 8.22
CA ASN A 82 9.38 -9.21 8.22
C ASN A 82 9.64 -9.79 6.81
N GLY A 83 9.56 -8.96 5.76
CA GLY A 83 9.92 -9.31 4.38
C GLY A 83 8.82 -9.99 3.56
N ILE A 84 7.62 -10.18 4.10
CA ILE A 84 6.52 -10.79 3.34
C ILE A 84 5.97 -9.75 2.37
N THR A 85 5.90 -10.11 1.10
CA THR A 85 5.46 -9.21 0.02
C THR A 85 4.20 -9.75 -0.63
N ASP A 86 3.28 -8.86 -0.94
CA ASP A 86 2.12 -9.13 -1.80
C ASP A 86 1.91 -7.96 -2.76
N ASP A 87 1.32 -8.24 -3.92
CA ASP A 87 1.00 -7.22 -4.90
C ASP A 87 -0.36 -7.44 -5.57
N HIS A 88 -0.93 -6.33 -6.04
CA HIS A 88 -2.19 -6.30 -6.75
C HIS A 88 -2.06 -5.46 -8.01
N VAL A 89 -2.48 -6.04 -9.13
CA VAL A 89 -2.46 -5.42 -10.45
C VAL A 89 -3.90 -5.10 -10.86
N PHE A 90 -4.15 -3.85 -11.28
CA PHE A 90 -5.46 -3.42 -11.75
C PHE A 90 -5.35 -2.50 -12.96
N SER A 91 -6.40 -2.49 -13.79
CA SER A 91 -6.49 -1.61 -14.96
C SER A 91 -7.58 -0.57 -14.74
N VAL A 92 -7.33 0.65 -15.19
CA VAL A 92 -8.30 1.75 -15.12
C VAL A 92 -9.09 1.77 -16.43
N SER A 93 -10.39 1.52 -16.34
CA SER A 93 -11.30 1.45 -17.50
C SER A 93 -11.99 2.76 -17.84
#